data_AF-A0AAP5H1H4-F1
#
_entry.id   AF-A0AAP5H1H4-F1
#
_cell.length_a   1.000
_cell.length_b   1.000
_cell.length_c   1.000
_cell.angle_alpha   90.00
_cell.angle_beta   90.00
_cell.angle_gamma   90.00
#
_symmetry.space_group_name_H-M   'P 1'
#
loop_
_entity.id
_entity.type
_entity.pdbx_description
1 polymer ?
#
loop_
_entity_poly.entity_id
_entity_poly.type
_entity_poly.pdbx_seq_one_letter_code
_entity_poly.pdbx_strand_id
1 'polypeptide(L)'
;MNRQGIGVALVFAGIILYGIVHITTLMYLPTVMTYSTQWGKYLQAMYDSGGLIAFIVSIVLFLIGVFLLLPKSIFSAKGVMSEIRERDREFNEQYGTRETQ
;
A
#
# COMPACT_ATOMS: atom_id res chain seq x y z
N MET A 1 -5.37 10.01 21.12
CA MET A 1 -5.55 9.44 19.76
C MET A 1 -4.85 8.09 19.72
N ASN A 2 -5.52 7.01 19.33
CA ASN A 2 -4.91 5.67 19.29
C ASN A 2 -4.11 5.46 17.98
N ARG A 3 -3.20 4.47 17.96
CA ARG A 3 -2.34 4.16 16.78
C ARG A 3 -3.16 3.97 15.50
N GLN A 4 -4.31 3.32 15.61
CA GLN A 4 -5.22 3.09 14.49
C GLN A 4 -5.83 4.39 13.96
N GLY A 5 -6.29 5.29 14.84
CA GLY A 5 -6.81 6.60 14.44
C GLY A 5 -5.78 7.47 13.72
N ILE A 6 -4.53 7.44 14.18
CA ILE A 6 -3.41 8.11 13.48
C ILE A 6 -3.17 7.45 12.11
N GLY A 7 -3.18 6.12 12.05
CA GLY A 7 -3.02 5.37 10.80
C GLY A 7 -4.10 5.70 9.77
N VAL A 8 -5.38 5.71 10.19
CA VAL A 8 -6.52 6.11 9.34
C VAL A 8 -6.33 7.53 8.83
N ALA A 9 -6.03 8.48 9.73
CA ALA A 9 -5.83 9.88 9.34
C ALA A 9 -4.70 10.05 8.32
N LEU A 10 -3.58 9.35 8.49
CA LEU A 10 -2.44 9.39 7.55
C LEU A 10 -2.79 8.78 6.19
N VAL A 11 -3.52 7.66 6.15
CA VAL A 11 -3.99 7.08 4.88
C VAL A 11 -4.91 8.05 4.16
N PHE A 12 -5.91 8.61 4.84
CA PHE A 12 -6.84 9.57 4.25
C PHE A 12 -6.12 10.83 3.76
N ALA A 13 -5.20 11.38 4.55
CA ALA A 13 -4.39 12.52 4.15
C ALA A 13 -3.54 12.20 2.90
N GLY A 14 -2.93 11.02 2.85
CA GLY A 14 -2.18 10.55 1.68
C GLY A 14 -3.05 10.44 0.42
N ILE A 15 -4.24 9.84 0.53
CA ILE A 15 -5.18 9.70 -0.61
C ILE A 15 -5.65 11.06 -1.12
N ILE A 16 -6.03 11.97 -0.21
CA ILE A 16 -6.49 13.32 -0.59
C ILE A 16 -5.36 14.08 -1.28
N LEU A 17 -4.15 14.07 -0.69
CA LEU A 17 -2.99 14.74 -1.26
C LEU A 17 -2.64 14.18 -2.65
N TYR A 18 -2.65 12.86 -2.81
CA TYR A 18 -2.43 12.18 -4.09
C TYR A 18 -3.43 12.65 -5.16
N GLY A 19 -4.72 12.73 -4.79
CA GLY A 19 -5.78 13.20 -5.67
C GLY A 19 -5.57 14.64 -6.12
N ILE A 20 -5.22 15.54 -5.18
CA ILE A 20 -4.92 16.95 -5.51
C ILE A 20 -3.76 17.03 -6.49
N VAL A 21 -2.67 16.30 -6.26
CA VAL A 21 -1.50 16.29 -7.15
C VAL A 21 -1.87 15.82 -8.56
N HIS A 22 -2.74 14.81 -8.69
CA HIS A 22 -3.18 14.35 -10.00
C HIS A 22 -4.05 15.40 -10.71
N ILE A 23 -4.97 16.04 -9.99
CA ILE A 23 -5.83 17.08 -10.55
C ILE A 23 -4.98 18.27 -11.03
N THR A 24 -4.03 18.74 -10.21
CA THR A 24 -3.14 19.85 -10.59
C THR A 24 -2.27 19.48 -11.78
N THR A 25 -1.72 18.26 -11.81
CA THR A 25 -0.95 17.76 -12.95
C THR A 25 -1.78 17.74 -14.23
N LEU A 26 -3.04 17.30 -14.17
CA LEU A 26 -3.93 17.29 -15.33
C LEU A 26 -4.27 18.70 -15.83
N MET A 27 -4.35 19.69 -14.94
CA MET A 27 -4.54 21.10 -15.33
C MET A 27 -3.31 21.68 -16.04
N TYR A 28 -2.11 21.22 -15.68
CA TYR A 28 -0.85 21.61 -16.34
C TYR A 28 -0.55 20.79 -17.59
N LEU A 29 -1.20 19.64 -17.80
CA LEU A 29 -0.96 18.79 -18.96
C LEU A 29 -1.04 19.51 -20.32
N PRO A 30 -2.01 20.43 -20.57
CA PRO A 30 -2.12 21.14 -21.84
C PRO A 30 -0.94 22.09 -22.14
N THR A 31 -0.20 22.52 -21.12
CA THR A 31 0.94 23.44 -21.30
C THR A 31 2.20 22.70 -21.73
N VAL A 32 2.24 21.37 -21.63
CA VAL A 32 3.38 20.54 -22.01
C VAL A 32 3.28 20.12 -23.48
N MET A 33 4.06 20.78 -24.33
CA MET A 33 4.13 20.48 -25.77
C MET A 33 5.35 19.62 -26.18
N THR A 34 6.30 19.42 -25.27
CA THR A 34 7.63 18.86 -25.56
C THR A 34 7.67 17.35 -25.77
N TYR A 35 6.75 16.59 -25.17
CA TYR A 35 6.72 15.12 -25.29
C TYR A 35 5.63 14.66 -26.24
N SER A 36 5.91 13.69 -27.12
CA SER A 36 4.86 13.04 -27.93
C SER A 36 4.10 11.97 -27.13
N THR A 37 4.76 11.33 -26.17
CA THR A 37 4.19 10.27 -25.32
C THR A 37 3.38 10.84 -24.15
N GLN A 38 2.23 10.24 -23.86
CA GLN A 38 1.34 10.65 -22.76
C GLN A 38 2.02 10.60 -21.37
N TRP A 39 2.79 9.56 -21.10
CA TRP A 39 3.54 9.43 -19.84
C TRP A 39 4.60 10.51 -19.64
N GLY A 40 5.36 10.82 -20.70
CA GLY A 40 6.34 11.90 -20.67
C GLY A 40 5.70 13.26 -20.41
N LYS A 41 4.55 13.55 -21.05
CA LYS A 41 3.78 14.78 -20.80
C LYS A 41 3.30 14.87 -19.36
N TYR A 42 2.78 13.77 -18.82
CA TYR A 42 2.26 13.71 -17.46
C TYR A 42 3.34 13.96 -16.41
N LEU A 43 4.50 13.28 -16.54
CA LEU A 43 5.62 13.47 -15.61
C LEU A 43 6.19 14.88 -15.67
N GLN A 44 6.31 15.43 -16.89
CA GLN A 44 6.75 16.82 -17.06
C GLN A 44 5.76 17.80 -16.45
N ALA A 45 4.45 17.62 -16.68
CA ALA A 45 3.41 18.47 -16.08
C ALA A 45 3.43 18.39 -14.54
N MET A 46 3.68 17.22 -13.97
CA MET A 46 3.79 17.02 -12.52
C MET A 46 5.05 17.69 -11.95
N TYR A 47 6.15 17.66 -12.71
CA TYR A 47 7.38 18.36 -12.35
C TYR A 47 7.17 19.88 -12.38
N ASP A 48 6.60 20.39 -13.47
CA ASP A 48 6.37 21.82 -13.69
C ASP A 48 5.33 22.40 -12.72
N SER A 49 4.33 21.61 -12.32
CA SER A 49 3.36 22.01 -11.30
C SER A 49 3.91 21.94 -9.86
N GLY A 50 5.18 21.56 -9.67
CA GLY A 50 5.77 21.28 -8.36
C GLY A 50 5.14 20.09 -7.62
N GLY A 51 4.32 19.29 -8.32
CA GLY A 51 3.54 18.20 -7.75
C GLY A 51 4.38 17.00 -7.33
N LEU A 52 5.62 16.88 -7.83
CA LEU A 52 6.48 15.72 -7.60
C LEU A 52 6.83 15.53 -6.10
N ILE A 53 7.09 16.62 -5.38
CA ILE A 53 7.34 16.54 -3.93
C ILE A 53 6.08 16.08 -3.19
N ALA A 54 4.94 16.69 -3.50
CA ALA A 54 3.66 16.33 -2.91
C ALA A 54 3.24 14.88 -3.24
N PHE A 55 3.58 14.40 -4.43
CA PHE A 55 3.39 13.01 -4.83
C PHE A 55 4.20 12.06 -3.93
N ILE A 56 5.50 12.32 -3.75
CA ILE A 56 6.35 11.50 -2.88
C ILE A 56 5.82 11.51 -1.44
N VAL A 57 5.45 12.68 -0.92
CA VAL A 57 4.89 12.82 0.43
C VAL A 57 3.58 12.03 0.56
N SER A 58 2.71 12.07 -0.46
CA SER A 58 1.44 11.33 -0.45
C SER A 58 1.66 9.81 -0.34
N ILE A 59 2.65 9.27 -1.05
CA ILE A 59 3.02 7.86 -0.99
C ILE A 59 3.56 7.50 0.39
N VAL A 60 4.46 8.33 0.94
CA VAL A 60 5.06 8.09 2.26
C VAL A 60 3.97 8.10 3.35
N LEU A 61 3.06 9.07 3.32
CA LEU A 61 1.92 9.16 4.24
C LEU A 61 1.03 7.91 4.15
N PHE A 62 0.74 7.47 2.93
CA PHE A 62 -0.05 6.27 2.71
C PHE A 62 0.64 5.02 3.26
N LEU A 63 1.92 4.81 2.97
CA LEU A 63 2.69 3.65 3.44
C LEU A 63 2.81 3.62 4.97
N ILE A 64 3.11 4.76 5.59
CA ILE A 64 3.16 4.87 7.06
C ILE A 64 1.78 4.60 7.65
N GLY A 65 0.74 5.18 7.07
CA GLY A 65 -0.64 4.98 7.50
C GLY A 65 -1.06 3.51 7.46
N VAL A 66 -0.83 2.84 6.33
CA VAL A 66 -1.09 1.39 6.19
C VAL A 66 -0.27 0.60 7.19
N PHE A 67 1.02 0.90 7.36
CA PHE A 67 1.88 0.22 8.34
C PHE A 67 1.38 0.37 9.79
N LEU A 68 0.81 1.52 10.14
CA LEU A 68 0.20 1.72 11.46
C LEU A 68 -1.10 0.93 11.64
N LEU A 69 -1.85 0.69 10.55
CA LEU A 69 -3.08 -0.08 10.55
C LEU A 69 -2.85 -1.59 10.54
N LEU A 70 -1.69 -2.06 10.04
CA LEU A 70 -1.38 -3.48 9.97
C LEU A 70 -1.34 -4.12 11.38
N PRO A 71 -2.17 -5.15 11.63
CA PRO A 71 -2.07 -5.95 12.84
C PRO A 71 -0.76 -6.74 12.87
N LYS A 72 -0.19 -6.92 14.07
CA LYS A 72 1.08 -7.64 14.27
C LYS A 72 1.07 -9.07 13.69
N SER A 73 -0.10 -9.69 13.57
CA SER A 73 -0.27 -11.04 13.03
C SER A 73 0.12 -11.14 11.55
N ILE A 74 -0.15 -10.10 10.74
CA ILE A 74 0.17 -10.11 9.30
C ILE A 74 1.69 -10.06 9.07
N PHE A 75 2.45 -9.45 9.99
CA PHE A 75 3.92 -9.41 9.91
C PHE A 75 4.57 -10.68 10.47
N SER A 76 3.82 -11.52 11.20
CA SER A 76 4.33 -12.76 11.79
C SER A 76 4.02 -13.95 10.89
N ALA A 77 4.85 -14.14 9.85
CA ALA A 77 4.87 -15.39 9.09
C ALA A 77 4.99 -16.63 10.00
N LYS A 78 5.60 -16.49 11.17
CA LYS A 78 5.71 -17.54 12.20
C LYS A 78 4.36 -17.99 12.77
N GLY A 79 3.39 -17.09 12.93
CA GLY A 79 2.08 -17.44 13.49
C GLY A 79 1.24 -18.29 12.54
N VAL A 80 1.23 -17.91 11.26
CA VAL A 80 0.55 -18.69 10.21
C VAL A 80 1.22 -20.05 10.03
N MET A 81 2.55 -20.10 10.06
CA MET A 81 3.30 -21.36 9.92
C MET A 81 3.12 -22.30 11.11
N SER A 82 3.00 -21.76 12.34
CA SER A 82 2.71 -22.58 13.52
C SER A 82 1.29 -23.16 13.50
N GLU A 83 0.32 -22.36 13.07
CA GLU A 83 -1.08 -22.79 12.96
C GLU A 83 -1.28 -23.88 11.88
N ILE A 84 -0.62 -23.74 10.73
CA ILE A 84 -0.62 -24.79 9.68
C ILE A 84 0.04 -26.08 10.21
N ARG A 85 1.18 -25.95 10.90
CA ARG A 85 1.91 -27.11 11.43
C ARG A 85 1.15 -27.85 12.53
N GLU A 86 0.41 -27.15 13.38
CA GLU A 86 -0.45 -27.78 14.39
C GLU A 86 -1.62 -28.52 13.73
N ARG A 87 -2.26 -27.90 12.72
CA ARG A 87 -3.32 -28.55 11.93
C ARG A 87 -2.85 -29.82 11.22
N ASP A 88 -1.67 -29.78 10.60
CA ASP A 88 -1.11 -30.93 9.89
C ASP A 88 -0.76 -32.06 10.87
N ARG A 89 -0.34 -31.71 12.09
CA ARG A 89 -0.09 -32.67 13.17
C ARG A 89 -1.38 -33.35 13.62
N GLU A 90 -2.45 -32.59 13.90
CA GLU A 90 -3.75 -33.15 14.30
C GLU A 90 -4.33 -34.05 13.20
N PHE A 91 -4.20 -33.64 11.93
CA PHE A 91 -4.63 -34.43 10.79
C PHE A 91 -3.87 -35.76 10.70
N ASN A 92 -2.55 -35.74 10.86
CA ASN A 92 -1.72 -36.94 10.79
C ASN A 92 -1.97 -37.88 11.98
N GLU A 93 -2.25 -37.35 13.18
CA GLU A 93 -2.63 -38.16 14.35
C GLU A 93 -4.01 -38.83 14.13
N GLN A 94 -4.97 -38.15 13.49
CA GLN A 94 -6.32 -38.72 13.24
C GLN A 94 -6.39 -39.70 12.05
N TYR A 95 -5.62 -39.45 11.00
CA TYR A 95 -5.77 -40.16 9.72
C TYR A 95 -4.51 -40.93 9.27
N GLY A 96 -3.32 -40.59 9.78
CA GLY A 96 -2.06 -41.21 9.35
C GLY A 96 -1.90 -42.68 9.76
N THR A 97 -2.67 -43.16 10.73
CA THR A 97 -2.68 -44.57 11.15
C THR A 97 -3.69 -45.43 10.40
N ARG A 98 -4.56 -44.85 9.56
CA ARG A 98 -5.61 -45.60 8.82
C ARG A 98 -5.16 -46.12 7.46
N GLU A 99 -4.01 -45.69 6.94
CA GLU A 99 -3.50 -46.11 5.62
C GLU A 99 -2.51 -47.30 5.66
N THR A 100 -2.24 -47.89 6.83
CA THR A 100 -1.25 -48.99 6.99
C THR A 100 -1.85 -50.35 7.39
N GLN A 101 -3.17 -50.53 7.23
CA GLN A 101 -3.81 -51.85 7.24
C GLN A 101 -4.44 -52.16 5.89
#